data_AF-A0A829HCN4-F1
#
_entry.id   AF-A0A829HCN4-F1
#
_cell.length_a   1.000
_cell.length_b   1.000
_cell.length_c   1.000
_cell.angle_alpha   90.00
_cell.angle_beta   90.00
_cell.angle_gamma   90.00
#
_symmetry.space_group_name_H-M   'P 1'
#
loop_
_entity.id
_entity.type
_entity.pdbx_description
1 polymer ?
#
loop_
_entity_poly.entity_id
_entity_poly.type
_entity_poly.pdbx_seq_one_letter_code
_entity_poly.pdbx_strand_id
1 'polypeptide(L)'
;MANIELKNKIRALIAFFVFFAALYMTIGLYLLVNKSSISSFDPQKGYELFKDTLTLVATFLAPVAAFVLFSDWKGQHYQSKIEIDSQKIYESAVEYYAIISKIERFVQKKQLDNQEYLNLIENREKLRASEEEFYRRIVSFYGQAEYKSISGDDFYSKSKSVYRKLKDAAGSERNLILGLEKNIQTGEYVQKIDSFQENLFSGVYDNLDLASEYIIDLTGLKSKVKSLS
;
A
#
# COMPACT_ATOMS: atom_id res chain seq x y z
N MET A 1 -10.32 18.90 -7.29
CA MET A 1 -10.71 19.80 -8.40
C MET A 1 -10.72 19.11 -9.76
N ALA A 2 -9.76 18.23 -10.09
CA ALA A 2 -9.70 17.50 -11.37
C ALA A 2 -10.96 16.66 -11.72
N ASN A 3 -11.58 15.97 -10.75
CA ASN A 3 -12.77 15.14 -11.01
C ASN A 3 -14.02 15.96 -11.40
N ILE A 4 -14.16 17.19 -10.88
CA ILE A 4 -15.29 18.07 -11.23
C ILE A 4 -15.14 18.57 -12.66
N GLU A 5 -13.91 18.89 -13.06
CA GLU A 5 -13.59 19.33 -14.42
C GLU A 5 -13.75 18.20 -15.45
N LEU A 6 -13.31 16.98 -15.11
CA LEU A 6 -13.45 15.80 -15.96
C LEU A 6 -14.94 15.44 -16.18
N LYS A 7 -15.73 15.41 -15.10
CA LYS A 7 -17.18 15.15 -15.17
C LYS A 7 -17.91 16.17 -16.04
N ASN A 8 -17.54 17.44 -15.95
CA ASN A 8 -18.13 18.51 -16.78
C ASN A 8 -17.73 18.36 -18.26
N LYS A 9 -16.47 18.01 -18.55
CA LYS A 9 -16.00 17.72 -19.91
C LYS A 9 -16.72 16.52 -20.53
N ILE A 10 -16.90 15.43 -19.76
CA ILE A 10 -17.63 14.25 -20.21
C ILE A 10 -19.11 14.58 -20.47
N ARG A 11 -19.75 15.35 -19.58
CA ARG A 11 -21.14 15.77 -19.78
C ARG A 11 -21.31 16.62 -21.05
N ALA A 12 -20.40 17.56 -21.28
CA ALA A 12 -20.41 18.38 -22.50
C ALA A 12 -20.23 17.53 -23.76
N LEU A 13 -19.33 16.53 -23.69
CA LEU A 13 -19.06 15.61 -24.79
C LEU A 13 -20.26 14.68 -25.07
N ILE A 14 -20.91 14.13 -24.04
CA ILE A 14 -22.15 13.36 -24.18
C ILE A 14 -23.25 14.22 -24.82
N ALA A 15 -23.45 15.46 -24.33
CA ALA A 15 -24.45 16.36 -24.89
C ALA A 15 -24.18 16.68 -26.37
N PHE A 16 -22.91 16.88 -26.73
CA PHE A 16 -22.47 17.06 -28.12
C PHE A 16 -22.79 15.83 -28.99
N PHE A 17 -22.49 14.62 -28.52
CA PHE A 17 -22.81 13.39 -29.27
C PHE A 17 -24.31 13.17 -29.42
N VAL A 18 -25.12 13.45 -28.39
CA VAL A 18 -26.58 13.38 -28.47
C VAL A 18 -27.14 14.38 -29.49
N PHE A 19 -26.58 15.60 -29.53
CA PHE A 19 -26.95 16.60 -30.53
C PHE A 19 -26.60 16.16 -31.95
N PHE A 20 -25.38 15.65 -32.19
CA PHE A 20 -24.97 15.14 -33.50
C PHE A 20 -25.76 13.90 -33.93
N ALA A 21 -26.12 13.03 -32.99
CA ALA A 21 -26.99 11.89 -33.27
C ALA A 21 -28.38 12.32 -33.71
N ALA A 22 -28.98 13.30 -33.04
CA ALA A 22 -30.26 13.88 -33.43
C ALA A 22 -30.19 14.58 -34.79
N LEU A 23 -29.09 15.29 -35.08
CA LEU A 23 -28.86 15.93 -36.37
C LEU A 23 -28.67 14.88 -37.49
N TYR A 24 -27.91 13.82 -37.25
CA TYR A 24 -27.75 12.71 -38.19
C TYR A 24 -29.09 12.01 -38.48
N MET A 25 -29.89 11.74 -37.44
CA MET A 25 -31.21 11.14 -37.59
C MET A 25 -32.17 12.04 -38.38
N THR A 26 -32.22 13.34 -38.07
CA THR A 26 -33.11 14.29 -38.76
C THR A 26 -32.73 14.46 -40.23
N ILE A 27 -31.44 14.55 -40.55
CA ILE A 27 -30.96 14.60 -41.94
C ILE A 27 -31.25 13.27 -42.66
N GLY A 28 -30.99 12.13 -42.03
CA GLY A 28 -31.27 10.82 -42.61
C GLY A 28 -32.75 10.59 -42.89
N LEU A 29 -33.63 10.97 -41.96
CA LEU A 29 -35.09 10.92 -42.14
C LEU A 29 -35.55 11.88 -43.24
N TYR A 30 -35.01 13.10 -43.28
CA TYR A 30 -35.32 14.07 -44.33
C TYR A 30 -34.94 13.54 -45.72
N LEU A 31 -33.76 12.92 -45.86
CA LEU A 31 -33.32 12.30 -47.11
C LEU A 31 -34.18 11.08 -47.50
N LEU A 32 -34.59 10.25 -46.53
CA LEU A 32 -35.48 9.12 -46.79
C LEU A 32 -36.86 9.55 -47.29
N VAL A 33 -37.42 10.61 -46.70
CA VAL A 33 -38.72 11.18 -47.10
C VAL A 33 -38.63 11.87 -48.47
N ASN A 34 -37.57 12.62 -48.74
CA ASN A 34 -37.43 13.39 -49.98
C ASN A 34 -37.04 12.52 -51.19
N LYS A 35 -36.29 11.43 -50.98
CA LYS A 35 -35.89 10.50 -52.05
C LYS A 35 -37.00 9.48 -52.39
N SER A 36 -37.94 9.25 -51.48
CA SER A 36 -39.14 8.46 -51.71
C SER A 36 -40.19 9.34 -52.40
N SER A 37 -40.12 9.46 -53.72
CA SER A 37 -41.23 10.01 -54.49
C SER A 37 -42.46 9.14 -54.25
N ILE A 38 -43.45 9.73 -53.57
CA ILE A 38 -44.83 9.26 -53.42
C ILE A 38 -45.04 8.23 -52.28
N SER A 39 -45.41 8.77 -51.12
CA SER A 39 -46.43 8.23 -50.19
C SER A 39 -46.13 7.02 -49.29
N SER A 40 -44.93 6.45 -49.22
CA SER A 40 -44.65 5.49 -48.15
C SER A 40 -43.27 5.68 -47.54
N PHE A 41 -43.26 6.09 -46.27
CA PHE A 41 -42.12 5.88 -45.41
C PHE A 41 -41.85 4.37 -45.33
N ASP A 42 -40.66 3.94 -45.72
CA ASP A 42 -40.22 2.55 -45.65
C ASP A 42 -39.71 2.27 -44.22
N PRO A 43 -40.48 1.55 -43.38
CA PRO A 43 -40.11 1.33 -41.98
C PRO A 43 -38.79 0.56 -41.85
N GLN A 44 -38.43 -0.25 -42.85
CA GLN A 44 -37.20 -1.04 -42.85
C GLN A 44 -35.98 -0.12 -42.96
N LYS A 45 -36.00 0.86 -43.85
CA LYS A 45 -34.93 1.86 -43.99
C LYS A 45 -34.83 2.81 -42.81
N GLY A 46 -35.98 3.15 -42.20
CA GLY A 46 -36.01 3.91 -40.96
C GLY A 46 -35.36 3.16 -39.79
N TYR A 47 -35.61 1.86 -39.69
CA TYR A 47 -34.98 0.98 -38.71
C TYR A 47 -33.46 0.85 -38.94
N GLU A 48 -33.02 0.69 -40.19
CA GLU A 48 -31.59 0.68 -40.54
C GLU A 48 -30.90 1.98 -40.15
N LEU A 49 -31.50 3.13 -40.48
CA LEU A 49 -30.97 4.45 -40.08
C LEU A 49 -30.87 4.59 -38.55
N PHE A 50 -31.89 4.14 -37.82
CA PHE A 50 -31.88 4.17 -36.36
C PHE A 50 -30.78 3.27 -35.79
N LYS A 51 -30.62 2.06 -36.32
CA LYS A 51 -29.57 1.12 -35.94
C LYS A 51 -28.18 1.68 -36.22
N ASP A 52 -27.97 2.32 -37.37
CA ASP A 52 -26.70 2.94 -37.73
C ASP A 52 -26.38 4.15 -36.83
N THR A 53 -27.40 4.96 -36.52
CA THR A 53 -27.26 6.08 -35.58
C THR A 53 -26.84 5.58 -34.20
N LEU A 54 -27.52 4.55 -33.68
CA LEU A 54 -27.17 3.93 -32.40
C LEU A 54 -25.78 3.31 -32.41
N THR A 55 -25.39 2.66 -33.51
CA THR A 55 -24.07 2.04 -33.67
C THR A 55 -22.98 3.10 -33.64
N LEU A 56 -23.15 4.19 -34.40
CA LEU A 56 -22.22 5.32 -34.42
C LEU A 56 -22.08 5.94 -33.02
N VAL A 57 -23.20 6.23 -32.36
CA VAL A 57 -23.23 6.76 -30.99
C VAL A 57 -22.53 5.83 -30.01
N ALA A 58 -22.78 4.52 -30.09
CA ALA A 58 -22.15 3.52 -29.24
C ALA A 58 -20.63 3.41 -29.49
N THR A 59 -20.19 3.44 -30.76
CA THR A 59 -18.77 3.40 -31.13
C THR A 59 -17.98 4.56 -30.54
N PHE A 60 -18.59 5.75 -30.42
CA PHE A 60 -17.92 6.91 -29.80
C PHE A 60 -18.10 6.99 -28.28
N LEU A 61 -19.25 6.58 -27.73
CA LEU A 61 -19.50 6.63 -26.28
C LEU A 61 -18.81 5.49 -25.53
N ALA A 62 -18.65 4.30 -26.13
CA ALA A 62 -18.05 3.15 -25.44
C ALA A 62 -16.60 3.41 -24.99
N PRO A 63 -15.70 3.98 -25.81
CA PRO A 63 -14.35 4.36 -25.37
C PRO A 63 -14.37 5.40 -24.24
N VAL A 64 -15.30 6.36 -24.29
CA VAL A 64 -15.44 7.40 -23.24
C VAL A 64 -15.92 6.78 -21.93
N ALA A 65 -16.94 5.92 -21.98
CA ALA A 65 -17.44 5.20 -20.82
C ALA A 65 -16.35 4.30 -20.21
N ALA A 66 -15.60 3.59 -21.05
CA ALA A 66 -14.46 2.78 -20.63
C ALA A 66 -13.37 3.63 -19.97
N PHE A 67 -13.04 4.81 -20.51
CA PHE A 67 -12.06 5.72 -19.93
C PHE A 67 -12.47 6.22 -18.54
N VAL A 68 -13.75 6.62 -18.38
CA VAL A 68 -14.29 7.06 -17.09
C VAL A 68 -14.26 5.94 -16.07
N LEU A 69 -14.77 4.78 -16.46
CA LEU A 69 -14.80 3.60 -15.61
C LEU A 69 -13.39 3.16 -15.19
N PHE A 70 -12.43 3.20 -16.11
CA PHE A 70 -11.04 2.88 -15.82
C PHE A 70 -10.36 3.93 -14.92
N SER A 71 -10.67 5.22 -15.11
CA SER A 71 -10.12 6.31 -14.29
C SER A 71 -10.60 6.23 -12.84
N ASP A 72 -11.90 6.01 -12.64
CA ASP A 72 -12.49 5.85 -11.31
C ASP A 72 -12.00 4.56 -10.64
N TRP A 73 -11.96 3.45 -11.38
CA TRP A 73 -11.42 2.17 -10.90
C TRP A 73 -9.95 2.28 -10.48
N LYS A 74 -9.12 2.97 -11.27
CA LYS A 74 -7.71 3.17 -10.96
C LYS A 74 -7.53 3.91 -9.63
N GLY A 75 -8.33 4.94 -9.37
CA GLY A 75 -8.28 5.70 -8.12
C GLY A 75 -8.60 4.82 -6.89
N GLN A 76 -9.70 4.06 -6.96
CA GLN A 76 -10.10 3.15 -5.89
C GLN A 76 -9.09 2.02 -5.67
N HIS A 77 -8.60 1.42 -6.77
CA HIS A 77 -7.61 0.35 -6.70
C HIS A 77 -6.32 0.83 -6.04
N TYR A 78 -5.89 2.05 -6.35
CA TYR A 78 -4.73 2.68 -5.74
C TYR A 78 -4.90 2.91 -4.24
N GLN A 79 -6.03 3.49 -3.80
CA GLN A 79 -6.32 3.69 -2.38
C GLN A 79 -6.37 2.36 -1.62
N SER A 80 -7.02 1.35 -2.18
CA SER A 80 -7.07 0.01 -1.58
C SER A 80 -5.68 -0.62 -1.46
N LYS A 81 -4.85 -0.49 -2.49
CA LYS A 81 -3.49 -1.01 -2.48
C LYS A 81 -2.61 -0.31 -1.44
N ILE A 82 -2.71 1.02 -1.33
CA ILE A 82 -2.04 1.79 -0.28
C ILE A 82 -2.41 1.28 1.11
N GLU A 83 -3.70 1.07 1.37
CA GLU A 83 -4.17 0.59 2.66
C GLU A 83 -3.59 -0.78 2.99
N ILE A 84 -3.62 -1.70 2.02
CA ILE A 84 -3.07 -3.05 2.17
C ILE A 84 -1.55 -3.01 2.40
N ASP A 85 -0.80 -2.23 1.61
CA ASP A 85 0.65 -2.20 1.71
C ASP A 85 1.11 -1.48 3.00
N SER A 86 0.42 -0.42 3.42
CA SER A 86 0.68 0.26 4.70
C SER A 86 0.37 -0.63 5.91
N GLN A 87 -0.73 -1.39 5.86
CA GLN A 87 -1.05 -2.44 6.85
C GLN A 87 0.07 -3.47 6.94
N LYS A 88 0.54 -3.97 5.79
CA LYS A 88 1.62 -4.97 5.71
C LYS A 88 2.95 -4.47 6.27
N ILE A 89 3.28 -3.20 6.04
CA ILE A 89 4.48 -2.57 6.62
C ILE A 89 4.34 -2.46 8.13
N TYR A 90 3.19 -2.01 8.61
CA TYR A 90 2.90 -1.93 10.04
C TYR A 90 3.02 -3.29 10.73
N GLU A 91 2.42 -4.33 10.16
CA GLU A 91 2.50 -5.70 10.71
C GLU A 91 3.94 -6.19 10.83
N SER A 92 4.75 -5.97 9.79
CA SER A 92 6.17 -6.35 9.84
C SER A 92 6.98 -5.53 10.85
N ALA A 93 6.64 -4.25 11.07
CA ALA A 93 7.26 -3.45 12.13
C ALA A 93 6.95 -4.01 13.52
N VAL A 94 5.69 -4.37 13.77
CA VAL A 94 5.22 -4.94 15.04
C VAL A 94 5.85 -6.32 15.28
N GLU A 95 5.91 -7.16 14.24
CA GLU A 95 6.56 -8.47 14.34
C GLU A 95 8.04 -8.35 14.66
N TYR A 96 8.74 -7.44 13.96
CA TYR A 96 10.16 -7.18 14.20
C TYR A 96 10.40 -6.71 15.63
N TYR A 97 9.63 -5.73 16.10
CA TYR A 97 9.65 -5.26 17.48
C TYR A 97 9.39 -6.39 18.50
N ALA A 98 8.37 -7.22 18.25
CA ALA A 98 8.00 -8.30 19.16
C ALA A 98 9.10 -9.37 19.29
N ILE A 99 9.89 -9.61 18.24
CA ILE A 99 11.04 -10.52 18.31
C ILE A 99 12.16 -9.92 19.15
N ILE A 100 12.47 -8.62 18.96
CA ILE A 100 13.47 -7.90 19.77
C ILE A 100 13.06 -7.98 21.25
N SER A 101 11.84 -7.58 21.61
CA SER A 101 11.37 -7.67 23.01
C SER A 101 11.37 -9.08 23.59
N LYS A 102 11.27 -10.15 22.78
CA LYS A 102 11.42 -11.52 23.27
C LYS A 102 12.87 -11.85 23.59
N ILE A 103 13.80 -11.45 22.73
CA ILE A 103 15.24 -11.64 22.93
C ILE A 103 15.69 -10.89 24.19
N GLU A 104 15.28 -9.64 24.33
CA GLU A 104 15.49 -8.81 25.51
C GLU A 104 15.12 -9.55 26.82
N ARG A 105 13.92 -10.16 26.86
CA ARG A 105 13.45 -10.92 28.03
C ARG A 105 14.33 -12.12 28.35
N PHE A 106 14.91 -12.78 27.35
CA PHE A 106 15.86 -13.87 27.59
C PHE A 106 17.16 -13.35 28.18
N VAL A 107 17.67 -12.22 27.68
CA VAL A 107 18.89 -11.61 28.18
C VAL A 107 18.75 -11.13 29.63
N GLN A 108 17.57 -10.67 30.03
CA GLN A 108 17.31 -10.29 31.42
C GLN A 108 17.39 -11.47 32.41
N LYS A 109 17.32 -12.72 31.93
CA LYS A 109 17.45 -13.88 32.82
C LYS A 109 18.90 -14.07 33.25
N LYS A 110 19.09 -14.23 34.57
CA LYS A 110 20.42 -14.49 35.17
C LYS A 110 21.02 -15.84 34.76
N GLN A 111 20.19 -16.82 34.47
CA GLN A 111 20.59 -18.11 33.91
C GLN A 111 19.57 -18.52 32.87
N LEU A 112 20.07 -19.06 31.76
CA LEU A 112 19.27 -19.67 30.71
C LEU A 112 19.42 -21.18 30.83
N ASP A 113 18.32 -21.91 30.81
CA ASP A 113 18.38 -23.35 30.59
C ASP A 113 18.66 -23.68 29.11
N ASN A 114 18.90 -24.96 28.81
CA ASN A 114 19.21 -25.40 27.44
C ASN A 114 18.08 -25.10 26.44
N GLN A 115 16.82 -25.19 26.86
CA GLN A 115 15.67 -24.94 26.00
C GLN A 115 15.52 -23.44 25.72
N GLU A 116 15.74 -22.60 26.72
CA GLU A 116 15.75 -21.14 26.60
C GLU A 116 16.89 -20.65 25.72
N TYR A 117 18.07 -21.26 25.82
CA TYR A 117 19.18 -21.00 24.93
C TYR A 117 18.82 -21.34 23.47
N LEU A 118 18.23 -22.50 23.21
CA LEU A 118 17.78 -22.86 21.85
C LEU A 118 16.73 -21.88 21.31
N ASN A 119 15.79 -21.45 22.15
CA ASN A 119 14.79 -20.44 21.79
C ASN A 119 15.43 -19.08 21.48
N LEU A 120 16.49 -18.68 22.19
CA LEU A 120 17.24 -17.45 21.93
C LEU A 120 17.88 -17.50 20.54
N ILE A 121 18.52 -18.62 20.19
CA ILE A 121 19.12 -18.82 18.85
C ILE A 121 18.05 -18.81 17.76
N GLU A 122 16.92 -19.47 17.97
CA GLU A 122 15.81 -19.47 17.01
C GLU A 122 15.27 -18.05 16.78
N ASN A 123 15.06 -17.28 17.86
CA ASN A 123 14.59 -15.89 17.75
C ASN A 123 15.61 -14.98 17.06
N ARG A 124 16.91 -15.23 17.21
CA ARG A 124 17.97 -14.50 16.48
C ARG A 124 17.84 -14.69 14.96
N GLU A 125 17.54 -15.90 14.49
CA GLU A 125 17.35 -16.14 13.06
C GLU A 125 16.02 -15.54 12.56
N LYS A 126 14.94 -15.65 13.33
CA LYS A 126 13.68 -14.94 13.05
C LYS A 126 13.87 -13.43 12.98
N LEU A 127 14.70 -12.86 13.85
CA LEU A 127 15.02 -11.44 13.88
C LEU A 127 15.63 -10.97 12.54
N ARG A 128 16.56 -11.74 11.97
CA ARG A 128 17.14 -11.45 10.64
C ARG A 128 16.10 -11.49 9.54
N ALA A 129 15.28 -12.55 9.50
CA ALA A 129 14.24 -12.68 8.49
C ALA A 129 13.22 -11.53 8.56
N SER A 130 12.79 -11.15 9.77
CA SER A 130 11.83 -10.04 9.96
C SER A 130 12.41 -8.68 9.57
N GLU A 131 13.71 -8.43 9.83
CA GLU A 131 14.39 -7.20 9.40
C GLU A 131 14.38 -7.07 7.87
N GLU A 132 14.77 -8.15 7.17
CA GLU A 132 14.82 -8.19 5.71
C GLU A 132 13.43 -8.00 5.10
N GLU A 133 12.42 -8.68 5.64
CA GLU A 133 11.05 -8.55 5.19
C GLU A 133 10.52 -7.12 5.40
N PHE A 134 10.76 -6.52 6.57
CA PHE A 134 10.32 -5.17 6.85
C PHE A 134 10.97 -4.16 5.89
N TYR A 135 12.28 -4.28 5.67
CA TYR A 135 13.00 -3.44 4.71
C TYR A 135 12.46 -3.62 3.29
N ARG A 136 12.27 -4.86 2.84
CA ARG A 136 11.72 -5.19 1.52
C ARG A 136 10.36 -4.53 1.30
N ARG A 137 9.47 -4.59 2.30
CA ARG A 137 8.13 -3.98 2.21
C ARG A 137 8.22 -2.46 2.09
N ILE A 138 9.05 -1.79 2.89
CA ILE A 138 9.30 -0.34 2.79
C ILE A 138 9.82 0.06 1.40
N VAL A 139 10.78 -0.69 0.85
CA VAL A 139 11.34 -0.40 -0.48
C VAL A 139 10.29 -0.64 -1.58
N SER A 140 9.54 -1.74 -1.51
CA SER A 140 8.48 -2.05 -2.48
C SER A 140 7.35 -1.03 -2.49
N PHE A 141 7.11 -0.39 -1.35
CA PHE A 141 6.10 0.65 -1.20
C PHE A 141 6.55 1.96 -1.86
N TYR A 142 7.81 2.36 -1.68
CA TYR A 142 8.39 3.54 -2.33
C TYR A 142 8.61 3.37 -3.84
N GLY A 143 9.00 2.17 -4.29
CA GLY A 143 9.28 1.88 -5.69
C GLY A 143 8.05 1.94 -6.61
N GLN A 144 6.85 1.99 -6.04
CA GLN A 144 5.63 2.21 -6.81
C GLN A 144 5.57 3.70 -7.20
N ALA A 145 6.00 4.04 -8.42
CA ALA A 145 6.08 5.43 -8.92
C ALA A 145 4.77 6.23 -8.80
N GLU A 146 3.64 5.56 -8.61
CA GLU A 146 2.30 6.13 -8.40
C GLU A 146 2.07 6.62 -6.95
N TYR A 147 3.04 6.47 -6.03
CA TYR A 147 2.91 6.73 -4.60
C TYR A 147 3.04 8.20 -4.13
N LYS A 148 3.19 9.16 -5.05
CA LYS A 148 3.39 10.58 -4.73
C LYS A 148 2.11 11.29 -4.24
N SER A 149 1.61 10.88 -3.08
CA SER A 149 0.63 11.62 -2.28
C SER A 149 1.30 12.08 -0.98
N ILE A 150 0.87 13.23 -0.44
CA ILE A 150 1.43 13.78 0.82
C ILE A 150 1.38 12.73 1.95
N SER A 151 0.27 12.00 2.06
CA SER A 151 0.10 10.91 3.04
C SER A 151 1.04 9.73 2.81
N GLY A 152 1.37 9.44 1.55
CA GLY A 152 2.22 8.31 1.20
C GLY A 152 3.70 8.58 1.49
N ASP A 153 4.17 9.78 1.17
CA ASP A 153 5.53 10.23 1.48
C ASP A 153 5.77 10.30 3.00
N ASP A 154 4.79 10.82 3.74
CA ASP A 154 4.82 10.87 5.21
C ASP A 154 4.93 9.45 5.80
N PHE A 155 4.09 8.52 5.34
CA PHE A 155 4.11 7.13 5.81
C PHE A 155 5.42 6.43 5.48
N TYR A 156 5.95 6.61 4.27
CA TYR A 156 7.25 6.05 3.87
C TYR A 156 8.38 6.58 4.76
N SER A 157 8.45 7.90 4.95
CA SER A 157 9.47 8.55 5.77
C SER A 157 9.45 8.03 7.20
N LYS A 158 8.25 7.94 7.80
CA LYS A 158 8.09 7.43 9.17
C LYS A 158 8.44 5.94 9.25
N SER A 159 8.00 5.12 8.30
CA SER A 159 8.33 3.69 8.24
C SER A 159 9.84 3.45 8.16
N LYS A 160 10.54 4.25 7.35
CA LYS A 160 12.00 4.21 7.24
C LYS A 160 12.69 4.61 8.54
N SER A 161 12.14 5.58 9.26
CA SER A 161 12.64 5.97 10.58
C SER A 161 12.45 4.84 11.60
N VAL A 162 11.27 4.21 11.64
CA VAL A 162 10.98 3.03 12.48
C VAL A 162 11.97 1.91 12.17
N TYR A 163 12.18 1.60 10.89
CA TYR A 163 13.14 0.58 10.45
C TYR A 163 14.55 0.83 10.97
N ARG A 164 15.07 2.06 10.85
CA ARG A 164 16.41 2.39 11.35
C ARG A 164 16.51 2.14 12.85
N LYS A 165 15.52 2.59 13.63
CA LYS A 165 15.52 2.42 15.09
C LYS A 165 15.45 0.95 15.52
N LEU A 166 14.55 0.18 14.92
CA LEU A 166 14.47 -1.26 15.20
C LEU A 166 15.74 -2.00 14.76
N LYS A 167 16.35 -1.58 13.65
CA LYS A 167 17.63 -2.13 13.19
C LYS A 167 18.77 -1.85 14.16
N ASP A 168 18.85 -0.64 14.69
CA ASP A 168 19.88 -0.26 15.66
C ASP A 168 19.71 -1.05 16.98
N ALA A 169 18.46 -1.21 17.45
CA ALA A 169 18.13 -2.07 18.58
C ALA A 169 18.53 -3.54 18.34
N ALA A 170 18.11 -4.11 17.21
CA ALA A 170 18.42 -5.48 16.82
C ALA A 170 19.93 -5.71 16.64
N GLY A 171 20.68 -4.72 16.14
CA GLY A 171 22.13 -4.77 16.03
C GLY A 171 22.80 -4.89 17.40
N SER A 172 22.32 -4.10 18.36
CA SER A 172 22.77 -4.16 19.76
C SER A 172 22.49 -5.54 20.37
N GLU A 173 21.29 -6.08 20.20
CA GLU A 173 20.95 -7.43 20.67
C GLU A 173 21.80 -8.53 20.03
N ARG A 174 22.05 -8.48 18.71
CA ARG A 174 22.88 -9.49 18.03
C ARG A 174 24.30 -9.51 18.59
N ASN A 175 24.90 -8.34 18.80
CA ASN A 175 26.23 -8.25 19.40
C ASN A 175 26.25 -8.85 20.80
N LEU A 176 25.17 -8.66 21.56
CA LEU A 176 25.01 -9.18 22.90
C LEU A 176 24.85 -10.72 22.88
N ILE A 177 24.00 -11.27 22.02
CA ILE A 177 23.88 -12.74 21.86
C ILE A 177 25.21 -13.37 21.48
N LEU A 178 25.97 -12.77 20.56
CA LEU A 178 27.31 -13.25 20.19
C LEU A 178 28.28 -13.25 21.38
N GLY A 179 28.19 -12.23 22.24
CA GLY A 179 28.94 -12.16 23.49
C GLY A 179 28.56 -13.28 24.47
N LEU A 180 27.27 -13.56 24.62
CA LEU A 180 26.77 -14.67 25.45
C LEU A 180 27.25 -16.02 24.93
N GLU A 181 27.10 -16.28 23.63
CA GLU A 181 27.54 -17.53 22.99
C GLU A 181 29.02 -17.78 23.29
N LYS A 182 29.87 -16.75 23.15
CA LYS A 182 31.29 -16.84 23.48
C LYS A 182 31.53 -17.13 24.96
N ASN A 183 30.88 -16.39 25.86
CA ASN A 183 31.07 -16.57 27.30
C ASN A 183 30.60 -17.95 27.78
N ILE A 184 29.51 -18.49 27.21
CA ILE A 184 29.03 -19.85 27.48
C ILE A 184 30.06 -20.89 27.00
N GLN A 185 30.57 -20.76 25.77
CA GLN A 185 31.59 -21.67 25.23
C GLN A 185 32.88 -21.68 26.07
N THR A 186 33.25 -20.54 26.65
CA THR A 186 34.45 -20.41 27.50
C THR A 186 34.21 -20.73 28.99
N GLY A 187 32.96 -20.98 29.41
CA GLY A 187 32.62 -21.19 30.82
C GLY A 187 32.61 -19.93 31.69
N GLU A 188 32.77 -18.74 31.09
CA GLU A 188 32.88 -17.45 31.80
C GLU A 188 31.53 -16.73 31.99
N TYR A 189 30.42 -17.35 31.57
CA TYR A 189 29.08 -16.75 31.59
C TYR A 189 28.70 -16.14 32.94
N VAL A 190 28.87 -16.90 34.02
CA VAL A 190 28.47 -16.49 35.39
C VAL A 190 29.24 -15.26 35.86
N GLN A 191 30.50 -15.08 35.42
CA GLN A 191 31.34 -13.95 35.84
C GLN A 191 31.06 -12.66 35.06
N LYS A 192 30.48 -12.77 33.86
CA LYS A 192 30.32 -11.64 32.93
C LYS A 192 28.87 -11.19 32.75
N ILE A 193 27.91 -11.87 33.37
CA ILE A 193 26.48 -11.58 33.19
C ILE A 193 26.06 -10.20 33.68
N ASP A 194 26.61 -9.71 34.79
CA ASP A 194 26.20 -8.41 35.35
C ASP A 194 26.64 -7.24 34.45
N SER A 195 27.89 -7.26 33.99
CA SER A 195 28.40 -6.31 32.98
C SER A 195 27.64 -6.41 31.65
N PHE A 196 27.20 -7.61 31.30
CA PHE A 196 26.41 -7.87 30.11
C PHE A 196 25.00 -7.26 30.21
N GLN A 197 24.35 -7.38 31.37
CA GLN A 197 23.03 -6.80 31.61
C GLN A 197 23.08 -5.27 31.60
N GLU A 198 24.06 -4.63 32.25
CA GLU A 198 24.20 -3.15 32.23
C GLU A 198 24.33 -2.56 30.82
N ASN A 199 25.10 -3.20 29.95
CA ASN A 199 25.26 -2.77 28.57
C ASN A 199 23.98 -2.94 27.75
N LEU A 200 23.17 -3.97 28.05
CA LEU A 200 21.87 -4.16 27.41
C LEU A 200 20.86 -3.09 27.88
N PHE A 201 20.86 -2.76 29.18
CA PHE A 201 19.92 -1.80 29.77
C PHE A 201 20.03 -0.39 29.21
N SER A 202 21.23 0.10 28.89
CA SER A 202 21.38 1.48 28.38
C SER A 202 21.16 1.60 26.86
N GLY A 203 21.61 0.62 26.07
CA GLY A 203 21.55 0.72 24.62
C GLY A 203 20.28 0.18 23.99
N VAL A 204 19.71 -0.91 24.52
CA VAL A 204 18.59 -1.61 23.88
C VAL A 204 17.26 -1.00 24.30
N TYR A 205 17.09 -0.67 25.59
CA TYR A 205 15.86 -0.06 26.10
C TYR A 205 15.56 1.30 25.48
N ASP A 206 16.53 2.21 25.45
CA ASP A 206 16.34 3.53 24.86
C ASP A 206 15.90 3.42 23.39
N ASN A 207 16.45 2.46 22.64
CA ASN A 207 16.08 2.25 21.25
C ASN A 207 14.71 1.56 21.10
N LEU A 208 14.34 0.65 22.01
CA LEU A 208 13.05 -0.03 22.01
C LEU A 208 11.91 0.91 22.40
N ASP A 209 12.07 1.71 23.46
CA ASP A 209 11.08 2.69 23.90
C ASP A 209 10.82 3.72 22.80
N LEU A 210 11.89 4.28 22.23
CA LEU A 210 11.78 5.18 21.07
C LEU A 210 11.13 4.48 19.86
N ALA A 211 11.45 3.22 19.60
CA ALA A 211 10.80 2.49 18.51
C ALA A 211 9.31 2.27 18.77
N SER A 212 8.91 2.03 20.03
CA SER A 212 7.52 1.86 20.43
C SER A 212 6.69 3.12 20.17
N GLU A 213 7.22 4.30 20.53
CA GLU A 213 6.58 5.60 20.23
C GLU A 213 6.41 5.79 18.72
N TYR A 214 7.42 5.44 17.93
CA TYR A 214 7.36 5.56 16.48
C TYR A 214 6.38 4.55 15.84
N ILE A 215 6.20 3.37 16.42
CA ILE A 215 5.16 2.41 16.00
C ILE A 215 3.76 2.94 16.32
N ILE A 216 3.58 3.60 17.47
CA ILE A 216 2.31 4.27 17.82
C ILE A 216 2.00 5.37 16.80
N ASP A 217 2.97 6.21 16.46
CA ASP A 217 2.80 7.22 15.41
C ASP A 217 2.49 6.61 14.04
N LEU A 218 3.17 5.52 13.68
CA LEU A 218 2.90 4.77 12.45
C LEU A 218 1.46 4.22 12.43
N THR A 219 0.93 3.82 13.58
CA THR A 219 -0.47 3.39 13.76
C THR A 219 -1.44 4.53 13.49
N GLY A 220 -1.12 5.74 13.98
CA GLY A 220 -1.90 6.94 13.71
C GLY A 220 -1.90 7.30 12.21
N LEU A 221 -0.74 7.27 11.57
CA LEU A 221 -0.61 7.53 10.13
C LEU A 221 -1.33 6.48 9.28
N LYS A 222 -1.21 5.21 9.64
CA LYS A 222 -1.97 4.12 9.02
C LYS A 222 -3.47 4.35 9.12
N SER A 223 -3.96 4.76 10.29
CA SER A 223 -5.39 5.07 10.49
C SER A 223 -5.83 6.25 9.63
N LYS A 224 -4.98 7.26 9.48
CA LYS A 224 -5.20 8.39 8.56
C LYS A 224 -5.24 7.94 7.10
N VAL A 225 -4.32 7.07 6.68
CA VAL A 225 -4.31 6.47 5.34
C VAL A 225 -5.63 5.72 5.07
N LYS A 226 -6.10 4.93 6.03
CA LYS A 226 -7.39 4.22 5.96
C LYS A 226 -8.61 5.15 5.93
N SER A 227 -8.53 6.34 6.54
CA SER A 227 -9.63 7.32 6.48
C SER A 227 -9.73 8.06 5.14
N LEU A 228 -8.73 7.91 4.27
CA LEU A 228 -8.69 8.52 2.94
C LEU A 228 -9.17 7.56 1.83
N SER A 229 -9.39 6.27 2.13
CA SER A 229 -10.05 5.28 1.26
C SER A 229 -11.56 5.27 1.45
#